data_AF-A0A965IGX4-F1
#
_entry.id   AF-A0A965IGX4-F1
#
_cell.length_a   1.000
_cell.length_b   1.000
_cell.length_c   1.000
_cell.angle_alpha   90.00
_cell.angle_beta   90.00
_cell.angle_gamma   90.00
#
_symmetry.space_group_name_H-M   'P 1'
#
loop_
_entity.id
_entity.type
_entity.pdbx_description
1 polymer ?
#
loop_
_entity_poly.entity_id
_entity_poly.type
_entity_poly.pdbx_seq_one_letter_code
_entity_poly.pdbx_strand_id
1 'polypeptide(L)'
;MAGVSSQGTYFAFAGASYTVTSVTVGGGAERQRVSAPHMGLGVNDTEPFYYLHKSVDSLPTVDIEFIGQSIPAVNAVGAIAVSGTVGFSGTATCVSSQITASFGDIVRGSASFRVQV
;
A
#
# COMPACT_ATOMS: atom_id res chain seq x y z
N MET A 1 6.67 -10.61 -1.46
CA MET A 1 5.42 -10.29 -0.76
C MET A 1 5.49 -10.92 0.61
N ALA A 2 5.60 -10.13 1.67
CA ALA A 2 5.56 -10.62 3.04
C ALA A 2 4.28 -10.07 3.68
N GLY A 3 3.28 -10.93 3.88
CA GLY A 3 2.10 -10.61 4.69
C GLY A 3 2.48 -10.72 6.15
N VAL A 4 2.35 -9.64 6.91
CA VAL A 4 2.59 -9.64 8.36
C VAL A 4 1.25 -9.84 9.06
N SER A 5 1.16 -10.82 9.98
CA SER A 5 -0.07 -11.04 10.74
C SER A 5 -0.39 -9.83 11.62
N SER A 6 -1.56 -9.23 11.36
CA SER A 6 -1.97 -7.93 11.87
C SER A 6 -2.72 -8.01 13.22
N GLN A 7 -2.19 -8.73 14.20
CA GLN A 7 -2.74 -8.62 15.56
C GLN A 7 -2.20 -7.35 16.22
N GLY A 8 -3.08 -6.38 16.48
CA GLY A 8 -2.74 -5.10 17.15
C GLY A 8 -2.35 -3.95 16.23
N THR A 9 -2.57 -4.08 14.92
CA THR A 9 -2.36 -2.98 13.96
C THR A 9 -3.63 -2.15 13.80
N TYR A 10 -3.50 -0.84 13.94
CA TYR A 10 -4.58 0.13 13.75
C TYR A 10 -4.31 0.96 12.50
N PHE A 11 -5.36 1.21 11.74
CA PHE A 11 -5.33 2.05 10.54
C PHE A 11 -6.21 3.26 10.75
N ALA A 12 -5.68 4.44 10.45
CA ALA A 12 -6.44 5.67 10.41
C ALA A 12 -6.33 6.32 9.03
N PHE A 13 -7.47 6.77 8.51
CA PHE A 13 -7.53 7.48 7.24
C PHE A 13 -8.56 8.60 7.30
N ALA A 14 -8.15 9.80 6.90
CA ALA A 14 -9.02 11.00 6.88
C ALA A 14 -9.78 11.25 8.20
N GLY A 15 -9.16 10.89 9.33
CA GLY A 15 -9.75 11.03 10.67
C GLY A 15 -10.63 9.86 11.13
N ALA A 16 -10.93 8.88 10.27
CA ALA A 16 -11.61 7.65 10.66
C ALA A 16 -10.60 6.57 11.08
N SER A 17 -10.93 5.79 12.11
CA SER A 17 -10.11 4.68 12.60
C SER A 17 -10.75 3.34 12.27
N TYR A 18 -9.91 2.39 11.88
CA TYR A 18 -10.29 1.04 11.50
C TYR A 18 -9.33 0.04 12.15
N THR A 19 -9.86 -1.13 12.45
CA THR A 19 -9.08 -2.27 12.89
C THR A 19 -8.58 -3.03 11.68
N VAL A 20 -7.28 -3.27 11.60
CA VAL A 20 -6.67 -3.92 10.45
C VAL A 20 -6.61 -5.43 10.65
N THR A 21 -7.05 -6.19 9.67
CA THR A 21 -6.90 -7.65 9.64
C THR A 21 -5.75 -8.10 8.75
N SER A 22 -5.43 -7.32 7.71
CA SER A 22 -4.31 -7.58 6.80
C SER A 22 -3.80 -6.29 6.19
N VAL A 23 -2.48 -6.16 6.01
CA VAL A 23 -1.84 -5.08 5.24
C VAL A 23 -0.87 -5.69 4.25
N THR A 24 -0.98 -5.26 3.00
CA THR A 24 0.02 -5.51 1.97
C THR A 24 0.54 -4.18 1.45
N VAL A 25 1.85 -4.01 1.45
CA VAL A 25 2.50 -2.82 0.89
C VAL A 25 3.16 -3.20 -0.43
N GLY A 26 2.70 -2.58 -1.51
CA GLY A 26 3.33 -2.60 -2.81
C GLY A 26 4.39 -1.51 -2.88
N GLY A 27 5.67 -1.90 -2.87
CA GLY A 27 6.75 -0.97 -3.18
C GLY A 27 6.64 -0.56 -4.65
N GLY A 28 6.39 0.73 -4.90
CA GLY A 28 6.43 1.27 -6.26
C GLY A 28 7.73 0.90 -6.97
N ALA A 29 7.66 0.53 -8.25
CA ALA A 29 8.82 0.09 -9.01
C ALA A 29 9.72 1.28 -9.38
N GLU A 30 10.53 1.75 -8.44
CA GLU A 30 11.45 2.88 -8.65
C GLU A 30 12.66 2.50 -9.53
N ARG A 31 13.01 1.22 -9.57
CA ARG A 31 14.19 0.71 -10.29
C ARG A 31 13.85 -0.53 -11.08
N GLN A 32 14.09 -0.48 -12.37
CA GLN A 32 13.99 -1.65 -13.25
C GLN A 32 15.38 -2.15 -13.64
N ARG A 33 15.58 -3.46 -13.52
CA ARG A 33 16.77 -4.13 -14.03
C ARG A 33 16.71 -4.14 -15.55
N VAL A 34 17.82 -3.77 -16.18
CA VAL A 34 18.01 -3.98 -17.62
C VAL A 34 18.93 -5.17 -17.76
N SER A 35 18.46 -6.19 -18.45
CA SER A 35 19.32 -7.30 -18.87
C SER A 35 20.30 -6.77 -19.89
N ALA A 36 21.59 -6.75 -19.56
CA ALA A 36 22.62 -6.18 -20.43
C ALA A 36 23.68 -7.21 -20.90
N PRO A 37 23.28 -8.39 -21.42
CA PRO A 37 24.23 -9.43 -21.85
C PRO A 37 25.13 -8.97 -23.01
N HIS A 38 24.72 -7.95 -23.77
CA HIS A 38 25.53 -7.38 -24.84
C HIS A 38 26.49 -6.27 -24.39
N MET A 39 26.41 -5.82 -23.13
CA MET A 39 27.28 -4.76 -22.61
C MET A 39 28.63 -5.28 -22.08
N GLY A 40 28.92 -6.56 -22.31
CA GLY A 40 30.18 -7.18 -21.89
C GLY A 40 30.29 -7.43 -20.39
N LEU A 41 29.15 -7.45 -19.67
CA LEU A 41 29.12 -7.73 -18.23
C LEU A 41 29.46 -9.20 -17.96
N GLY A 42 30.44 -9.42 -17.09
CA GLY A 42 30.78 -10.74 -16.58
C GLY A 42 29.74 -11.28 -15.60
N VAL A 43 29.82 -12.58 -15.29
CA VAL A 43 28.84 -13.31 -14.46
C VAL A 43 28.70 -12.76 -13.01
N ASN A 44 29.64 -11.92 -12.56
CA ASN A 44 29.63 -11.27 -11.26
C ASN A 44 29.50 -9.74 -11.34
N ASP A 45 29.35 -9.18 -12.54
CA ASP A 45 29.25 -7.74 -12.70
C ASP A 45 27.87 -7.25 -12.26
N THR A 46 27.84 -6.02 -11.77
CA THR A 46 26.59 -5.40 -11.35
C THR A 46 25.79 -5.00 -12.58
N GLU A 47 24.65 -5.65 -12.80
CA GLU A 47 23.70 -5.27 -13.86
C GLU A 47 23.25 -3.81 -13.69
N PRO A 48 23.17 -3.03 -14.79
CA PRO A 48 22.73 -1.65 -14.74
C PRO A 48 21.25 -1.56 -14.35
N PHE A 49 20.92 -0.46 -13.69
CA PHE A 49 19.54 -0.07 -13.40
C PHE A 49 19.30 1.29 -14.02
N TYR A 50 18.10 1.51 -14.55
CA TYR A 50 17.61 2.85 -14.81
C TYR A 50 16.51 3.19 -13.83
N TYR A 51 16.41 4.48 -13.52
CA TYR A 51 15.32 5.02 -12.75
C TYR A 51 14.14 5.27 -13.69
N LEU A 52 12.98 4.70 -13.36
CA LEU A 52 11.74 5.07 -14.01
C LEU A 52 11.32 6.44 -13.48
N HIS A 53 10.80 7.29 -14.36
CA HIS A 53 10.13 8.50 -13.91
C HIS A 53 8.91 8.07 -13.10
N LYS A 54 8.74 8.61 -11.88
CA LYS A 54 7.61 8.27 -11.00
C LYS A 54 6.31 8.69 -11.66
N SER A 55 5.71 7.77 -12.42
CA SER A 55 4.34 7.93 -12.92
C SER A 55 3.37 7.65 -11.77
N VAL A 56 2.13 8.14 -11.88
CA VAL A 56 1.08 7.94 -10.87
C VAL A 56 0.84 6.44 -10.59
N ASP A 57 1.08 5.56 -11.57
CA ASP A 57 0.95 4.11 -11.43
C ASP A 57 2.16 3.44 -10.76
N SER A 58 3.28 4.16 -10.61
CA SER A 58 4.49 3.71 -9.92
C SER A 58 4.54 4.15 -8.46
N LEU A 59 3.49 4.82 -7.96
CA LEU A 59 3.41 5.21 -6.55
C LEU A 59 3.22 4.00 -5.65
N PRO A 60 3.76 4.02 -4.42
CA PRO A 60 3.53 2.94 -3.46
C PRO A 60 2.03 2.76 -3.22
N THR A 61 1.59 1.50 -3.25
CA THR A 61 0.21 1.15 -2.90
C THR A 61 0.18 0.45 -1.56
N VAL A 62 -0.89 0.70 -0.80
CA VAL A 62 -1.16 -0.02 0.44
C VAL A 62 -2.55 -0.62 0.32
N ASP A 63 -2.61 -1.94 0.32
CA ASP A 63 -3.84 -2.71 0.31
C ASP A 63 -4.12 -3.16 1.74
N ILE A 64 -5.31 -2.83 2.24
CA ILE A 64 -5.69 -3.04 3.64
C ILE A 64 -7.01 -3.79 3.66
N GLU A 65 -7.05 -4.87 4.43
CA GLU A 65 -8.31 -5.47 4.88
C GLU A 65 -8.62 -4.93 6.28
N PHE A 66 -9.85 -4.45 6.47
CA PHE A 66 -10.24 -3.71 7.66
C PHE A 66 -11.61 -4.10 8.18
N ILE A 67 -11.82 -3.82 9.46
CA ILE A 67 -13.11 -3.85 10.15
C ILE A 67 -13.34 -2.48 10.78
N GLY A 68 -14.49 -1.88 10.52
CA GLY A 68 -14.88 -0.58 11.07
C GLY A 68 -16.38 -0.32 10.98
N GLN A 69 -16.80 0.92 11.21
CA GLN A 69 -18.22 1.33 11.14
C GLN A 69 -18.59 2.02 9.82
N SER A 70 -17.60 2.34 9.00
CA SER A 70 -17.76 3.01 7.71
C SER A 70 -16.75 2.45 6.71
N ILE A 71 -16.84 2.89 5.45
CA ILE A 71 -15.82 2.59 4.45
C ILE A 71 -15.08 3.86 4.05
N PRO A 72 -13.77 3.78 3.75
CA PRO A 72 -13.05 4.87 3.11
C PRO A 72 -13.74 5.24 1.79
N ALA A 73 -14.01 6.53 1.59
CA ALA A 73 -14.60 7.02 0.35
C ALA A 73 -13.58 6.96 -0.79
N VAL A 74 -13.97 6.40 -1.94
CA VAL A 74 -13.11 6.35 -3.12
C VAL A 74 -12.80 7.77 -3.61
N ASN A 75 -11.55 7.99 -4.03
CA ASN A 75 -10.96 9.28 -4.39
C ASN A 75 -10.81 10.30 -3.24
N ALA A 76 -11.17 9.94 -2.00
CA ALA A 76 -10.82 10.78 -0.86
C ALA A 76 -9.29 10.85 -0.72
N VAL A 77 -8.80 12.06 -0.40
CA VAL A 77 -7.40 12.31 -0.08
C VAL A 77 -7.34 12.68 1.39
N GLY A 78 -6.43 12.05 2.14
CA GLY A 78 -6.30 12.32 3.56
C GLY A 78 -5.00 11.81 4.14
N ALA A 79 -4.75 12.19 5.39
CA ALA A 79 -3.67 11.60 6.16
C ALA A 79 -3.97 10.10 6.36
N ILE A 80 -2.98 9.28 6.06
CA ILE A 80 -2.95 7.85 6.33
C ILE A 80 -1.96 7.60 7.47
N ALA A 81 -2.35 6.78 8.43
CA ALA A 81 -1.46 6.31 9.48
C ALA A 81 -1.77 4.85 9.78
N VAL A 82 -0.75 4.01 9.73
CA VAL A 82 -0.80 2.63 10.24
C VAL A 82 0.14 2.56 11.42
N SER A 83 -0.37 2.10 12.54
CA SER A 83 0.35 1.96 13.81
C SER A 83 0.29 0.51 14.27
N GLY A 84 1.40 -0.01 14.78
CA GLY A 84 1.55 -1.41 15.19
C GLY A 84 2.98 -1.90 14.93
N THR A 85 3.12 -3.19 14.62
CA THR A 85 4.42 -3.83 14.31
C THR A 85 5.08 -3.23 13.05
N VAL A 86 4.28 -2.70 12.13
CA VAL A 86 4.73 -1.93 10.97
C VAL A 86 4.10 -0.55 11.06
N GLY A 87 4.93 0.48 11.19
CA GLY A 87 4.49 1.87 11.30
C GLY A 87 4.75 2.65 10.01
N PHE A 88 3.72 3.29 9.45
CA PHE A 88 3.90 4.27 8.39
C PHE A 88 2.86 5.39 8.49
N SER A 89 3.23 6.57 8.03
CA SER A 89 2.34 7.74 7.96
C SER A 89 2.63 8.57 6.72
N GLY A 90 1.62 9.19 6.14
CA GLY A 90 1.76 10.08 4.98
C GLY A 90 0.42 10.63 4.51
N THR A 91 0.40 11.25 3.34
CA THR A 91 -0.83 11.58 2.62
C THR A 91 -1.13 10.46 1.62
N ALA A 92 -2.37 9.99 1.55
CA ALA A 92 -2.76 8.99 0.58
C ALA A 92 -4.13 9.29 -0.04
N THR A 93 -4.32 8.74 -1.23
CA THR A 93 -5.60 8.75 -1.94
C THR A 93 -6.20 7.35 -1.92
N CYS A 94 -7.45 7.24 -1.50
CA CYS A 94 -8.20 5.97 -1.60
C CYS A 94 -8.53 5.69 -3.07
N VAL A 95 -7.94 4.65 -3.66
CA VAL A 95 -8.13 4.29 -5.08
C VAL A 95 -9.33 3.38 -5.25
N SER A 96 -9.52 2.47 -4.31
CA SER A 96 -10.65 1.53 -4.30
C SER A 96 -11.01 1.21 -2.86
N SER A 97 -12.29 0.89 -2.66
CA SER A 97 -12.85 0.52 -1.36
C SER A 97 -14.05 -0.38 -1.63
N GLN A 98 -14.10 -1.53 -0.98
CA GLN A 98 -15.13 -2.55 -1.18
C GLN A 98 -15.58 -3.13 0.16
N ILE A 99 -16.87 -3.42 0.26
CA ILE A 99 -17.46 -4.13 1.41
C ILE A 99 -17.47 -5.61 1.10
N THR A 100 -16.89 -6.41 2.00
CA THR A 100 -16.92 -7.88 1.92
C THR A 100 -18.07 -8.45 2.74
N ALA A 101 -18.35 -7.87 3.91
CA ALA A 101 -19.46 -8.26 4.76
C ALA A 101 -19.89 -7.10 5.67
N SER A 102 -21.16 -7.08 6.05
CA SER A 102 -21.68 -6.14 7.04
C SER A 102 -22.61 -6.88 8.01
N PHE A 103 -22.43 -6.65 9.31
CA PHE A 103 -23.29 -7.19 10.36
C PHE A 103 -23.63 -6.09 11.35
N GLY A 104 -24.90 -5.64 11.35
CA GLY A 104 -25.30 -4.45 12.09
C GLY A 104 -24.48 -3.23 11.64
N ASP A 105 -23.85 -2.56 12.60
CA ASP A 105 -22.99 -1.39 12.36
C ASP A 105 -21.54 -1.75 12.05
N ILE A 106 -21.18 -3.03 12.03
CA ILE A 106 -19.82 -3.49 11.74
C ILE A 106 -19.72 -3.83 10.25
N VAL A 107 -18.76 -3.20 9.59
CA VAL A 107 -18.42 -3.42 8.19
C VAL A 107 -17.02 -4.00 8.10
N ARG A 108 -16.88 -5.14 7.41
CA ARG A 108 -15.61 -5.67 6.94
C ARG A 108 -15.45 -5.33 5.46
N GLY A 109 -14.27 -4.83 5.10
CA GLY A 109 -13.97 -4.49 3.73
C GLY A 109 -12.48 -4.50 3.43
N SER A 110 -12.18 -4.17 2.19
CA SER A 110 -10.83 -3.96 1.72
C SER A 110 -10.73 -2.63 1.00
N ALA A 111 -9.64 -1.91 1.19
CA ALA A 111 -9.36 -0.67 0.48
C ALA A 111 -7.91 -0.61 0.03
N SER A 112 -7.70 -0.03 -1.14
CA SER A 112 -6.38 0.22 -1.72
C SER A 112 -6.10 1.71 -1.71
N PHE A 113 -4.93 2.08 -1.20
CA PHE A 113 -4.47 3.45 -1.09
C PHE A 113 -3.24 3.67 -1.94
N ARG A 114 -3.19 4.80 -2.65
CA ARG A 114 -1.97 5.31 -3.27
C ARG A 114 -1.33 6.30 -2.32
N VAL A 115 -0.12 6.00 -1.85
CA VAL A 115 0.61 6.86 -0.92
C VAL A 115 1.39 7.90 -1.73
N GLN A 116 1.19 9.16 -1.39
CA GLN A 116 2.01 10.26 -1.87
C GLN A 116 3.21 10.38 -0.91
N VAL A 117 4.40 10.19 -1.46
CA VAL A 117 5.69 10.36 -0.76
C VAL A 117 6.15 11.79 -0.93
#